data_AF-A0A964QC29-F1
#
_entry.id   AF-A0A964QC29-F1
#
_cell.length_a   1.000
_cell.length_b   1.000
_cell.length_c   1.000
_cell.angle_alpha   90.00
_cell.angle_beta   90.00
_cell.angle_gamma   90.00
#
_symmetry.space_group_name_H-M   'P 1'
#
loop_
_entity.id
_entity.type
_entity.pdbx_description
1 polymer ?
#
loop_
_entity_poly.entity_id
_entity_poly.type
_entity_poly.pdbx_seq_one_letter_code
_entity_poly.pdbx_strand_id
1 'polypeptide(L)'
;MVYLTALASGLRPSEVIPTDPIRLAQRGSEDWEPGDHVSATQLSVRDALVYSSNTASVRVGQRAGIERVIDQAQAMGISTDLPHYPSLFLGAGDVVPVELVAAYATFGNGGHTMKPHLITRIEDAGGRVLYERPQEAGVSAVDPRLGFLVLDMMRDVVRRGTGTRAALPGIPVAGKTGTTNDSKDLWFIGLTPKRVAGV
;
A
#
# COMPACT_ATOMS: atom_id res chain seq x y z
N MET A 1 3.19 -1.13 0.30
CA MET A 1 4.64 -0.95 0.46
C MET A 1 5.34 -2.25 0.82
N VAL A 2 4.96 -2.94 1.91
CA VAL A 2 5.54 -4.25 2.34
C VAL A 2 5.80 -5.23 1.18
N TYR A 3 4.76 -5.56 0.42
CA TYR A 3 4.88 -6.50 -0.70
C TYR A 3 5.80 -5.98 -1.80
N LEU A 4 5.73 -4.68 -2.13
CA LEU A 4 6.63 -4.07 -3.12
C LEU A 4 8.09 -4.22 -2.70
N THR A 5 8.41 -3.90 -1.44
CA THR A 5 9.76 -4.03 -0.87
C THR A 5 10.24 -5.48 -0.85
N ALA A 6 9.35 -6.42 -0.51
CA ALA A 6 9.67 -7.85 -0.53
C ALA A 6 9.99 -8.34 -1.94
N LEU A 7 9.20 -7.91 -2.94
CA LEU A 7 9.43 -8.22 -4.35
C LEU A 7 10.75 -7.63 -4.84
N ALA A 8 11.07 -6.39 -4.44
CA ALA A 8 12.36 -5.76 -4.72
C ALA A 8 13.54 -6.51 -4.07
N SER A 9 13.29 -7.22 -2.97
CA SER A 9 14.27 -8.07 -2.29
C SER A 9 14.36 -9.50 -2.88
N GLY A 10 13.70 -9.76 -4.02
CA GLY A 10 13.77 -11.03 -4.74
C GLY A 10 12.62 -12.02 -4.45
N LEU A 11 11.67 -11.67 -3.57
CA LEU A 11 10.52 -12.51 -3.29
C LEU A 11 9.57 -12.55 -4.50
N ARG A 12 9.10 -13.75 -4.89
CA ARG A 12 8.25 -13.90 -6.08
C ARG A 12 6.78 -13.96 -5.69
N PRO A 13 5.85 -13.40 -6.51
CA PRO A 13 4.41 -13.52 -6.25
C PRO A 13 3.90 -14.97 -6.12
N SER A 14 4.54 -15.93 -6.79
CA SER A 14 4.16 -17.36 -6.73
C SER A 14 4.80 -18.12 -5.57
N GLU A 15 5.72 -17.51 -4.84
CA GLU A 15 6.38 -18.17 -3.71
C GLU A 15 5.38 -18.44 -2.60
N VAL A 16 5.45 -19.65 -2.02
CA VAL A 16 4.53 -20.10 -0.98
C VAL A 16 5.08 -19.75 0.39
N ILE A 17 4.23 -19.19 1.24
CA ILE A 17 4.53 -18.77 2.60
C ILE A 17 3.54 -19.43 3.56
N PRO A 18 4.00 -20.00 4.69
CA PRO A 18 3.12 -20.55 5.70
C PRO A 18 2.29 -19.46 6.39
N THR A 19 1.08 -19.82 6.80
CA THR A 19 0.13 -18.95 7.51
C THR A 19 -0.15 -19.44 8.93
N ASP A 20 0.65 -20.38 9.43
CA ASP A 20 0.59 -20.80 10.84
C ASP A 20 0.82 -19.61 11.78
N PRO A 21 0.33 -19.65 13.03
CA PRO A 21 0.60 -18.62 14.03
C PRO A 21 2.09 -18.26 14.12
N ILE A 22 2.39 -16.98 14.28
CA ILE A 22 3.76 -16.46 14.40
C ILE A 22 3.89 -15.62 15.66
N ARG A 23 4.83 -15.98 16.52
CA ARG A 23 5.13 -15.23 17.75
C ARG A 23 6.47 -14.52 17.60
N LEU A 24 6.46 -13.20 17.82
CA LEU A 24 7.64 -12.35 17.68
C LEU A 24 7.98 -11.70 19.00
N ALA A 25 9.20 -11.93 19.48
CA ALA A 25 9.71 -11.27 20.66
C ALA A 25 9.78 -9.75 20.46
N GLN A 26 9.35 -9.01 21.47
CA GLN A 26 9.41 -7.55 21.49
C GLN A 26 10.22 -7.08 22.71
N ARG A 27 11.07 -6.07 22.50
CA ARG A 27 11.92 -5.58 23.58
C ARG A 27 11.10 -4.75 24.57
N GLY A 28 11.00 -5.22 25.80
CA GLY A 28 10.32 -4.49 26.88
C GLY A 28 8.79 -4.64 26.89
N SER A 29 8.25 -5.58 26.12
CA SER A 29 6.83 -5.95 26.12
C SER A 29 6.69 -7.47 25.99
N GLU A 30 5.46 -7.97 26.13
CA GLU A 30 5.17 -9.38 25.85
C GLU A 30 5.40 -9.69 24.36
N ASP A 31 5.68 -10.97 24.08
CA ASP A 31 5.75 -11.47 22.72
C ASP A 31 4.46 -11.16 21.97
N TRP A 32 4.60 -10.68 20.74
CA TRP A 32 3.46 -10.33 19.91
C TRP A 32 3.11 -11.44 18.94
N GLU A 33 1.83 -11.80 18.93
CA GLU A 33 1.27 -12.82 18.06
C GLU A 33 0.04 -12.23 17.33
N PRO A 34 0.15 -11.90 16.03
CA PRO A 34 -0.99 -11.37 15.27
C PRO A 34 -2.00 -12.49 14.99
N GLY A 35 -3.27 -12.20 15.25
CA GLY A 35 -4.37 -13.05 14.78
C GLY A 35 -4.50 -12.98 13.26
N ASP A 36 -5.00 -14.06 12.67
CA ASP A 36 -5.33 -14.14 11.24
C ASP A 36 -6.79 -14.56 11.05
N HIS A 37 -7.40 -14.07 9.96
CA HIS A 37 -8.75 -14.45 9.57
C HIS A 37 -8.77 -15.48 8.44
N VAL A 38 -7.60 -15.76 7.85
CA VAL A 38 -7.44 -16.77 6.80
C VAL A 38 -7.15 -18.13 7.42
N SER A 39 -7.91 -19.16 7.02
CA SER A 39 -7.79 -20.53 7.55
C SER A 39 -6.87 -21.45 6.73
N ALA A 40 -6.42 -21.01 5.55
CA ALA A 40 -5.41 -21.75 4.79
C ALA A 40 -4.14 -21.90 5.63
N THR A 41 -3.39 -23.00 5.45
CA THR A 41 -2.10 -23.24 6.13
C THR A 41 -0.89 -22.71 5.36
N GLN A 42 -1.10 -22.38 4.08
CA GLN A 42 -0.10 -21.74 3.24
C GLN A 42 -0.79 -20.93 2.15
N LEU A 43 -0.14 -19.86 1.72
CA LEU A 43 -0.59 -19.00 0.62
C LEU A 43 0.59 -18.66 -0.28
N SER A 44 0.34 -18.38 -1.55
CA SER A 44 1.33 -17.66 -2.36
C SER A 44 1.46 -16.23 -1.84
N VAL A 45 2.59 -15.54 -2.08
CA VAL A 45 2.75 -14.09 -1.81
C VAL A 45 1.65 -13.28 -2.51
N ARG A 46 1.32 -13.69 -3.74
CA ARG A 46 0.02 -13.67 -4.39
C ARG A 46 -1.15 -13.44 -3.44
N ASP A 47 -1.58 -14.58 -2.95
CA ASP A 47 -2.81 -14.79 -2.24
C ASP A 47 -2.76 -14.20 -0.83
N ALA A 48 -1.57 -14.09 -0.24
CA ALA A 48 -1.36 -13.37 1.01
C ALA A 48 -1.83 -11.91 0.90
N LEU A 49 -1.51 -11.20 -0.21
CA LEU A 49 -2.03 -9.85 -0.44
C LEU A 49 -3.53 -9.86 -0.76
N VAL A 50 -3.97 -10.79 -1.61
CA VAL A 50 -5.37 -10.88 -2.11
C VAL A 50 -6.37 -11.14 -0.98
N TYR A 51 -6.03 -12.05 -0.08
CA TYR A 51 -6.85 -12.41 1.08
C TYR A 51 -6.43 -11.68 2.34
N SER A 52 -5.44 -10.79 2.26
CA SER A 52 -5.00 -9.95 3.38
C SER A 52 -4.61 -10.73 4.64
N SER A 53 -3.94 -11.87 4.49
CA SER A 53 -3.47 -12.67 5.64
C SER A 53 -2.44 -11.88 6.45
N ASN A 54 -2.68 -11.77 7.76
CA ASN A 54 -1.82 -11.04 8.67
C ASN A 54 -0.49 -11.78 8.90
N THR A 55 -0.55 -13.08 9.19
CA THR A 55 0.63 -13.89 9.48
C THR A 55 1.55 -13.99 8.26
N ALA A 56 0.99 -14.17 7.06
CA ALA A 56 1.78 -14.13 5.83
C ALA A 56 2.36 -12.74 5.57
N SER A 57 1.60 -11.66 5.78
CA SER A 57 2.10 -10.28 5.58
C SER A 57 3.26 -9.95 6.52
N VAL A 58 3.24 -10.45 7.76
CA VAL A 58 4.36 -10.32 8.71
C VAL A 58 5.59 -11.08 8.20
N ARG A 59 5.44 -12.31 7.71
CA ARG A 59 6.55 -13.08 7.13
C ARG A 59 7.14 -12.41 5.87
N VAL A 60 6.27 -11.90 5.00
CA VAL A 60 6.67 -11.09 3.83
C VAL A 60 7.45 -9.85 4.30
N GLY A 61 6.96 -9.16 5.33
CA GLY A 61 7.62 -8.00 5.94
C GLY A 61 8.97 -8.33 6.56
N GLN A 62 9.12 -9.46 7.25
CA GLN A 62 10.40 -9.92 7.79
C GLN A 62 11.44 -10.19 6.70
N ARG A 63 11.02 -10.78 5.56
CA ARG A 63 11.88 -10.92 4.38
C ARG A 63 12.24 -9.57 3.77
N ALA A 64 11.28 -8.64 3.74
CA ALA A 64 11.48 -7.29 3.22
C ALA A 64 12.43 -6.46 4.10
N GLY A 65 12.40 -6.63 5.43
CA GLY A 65 13.12 -5.82 6.39
C GLY A 65 12.40 -4.50 6.70
N ILE A 66 12.29 -4.14 7.98
CA ILE A 66 11.46 -3.02 8.42
C ILE A 66 11.96 -1.66 7.90
N GLU A 67 13.26 -1.40 7.99
CA GLU A 67 13.87 -0.14 7.49
C GLU A 67 13.57 0.06 6.00
N ARG A 68 13.74 -0.98 5.18
CA ARG A 68 13.45 -0.88 3.74
C ARG A 68 11.96 -0.66 3.43
N VAL A 69 11.06 -1.11 4.31
CA VAL A 69 9.63 -0.84 4.17
C VAL A 69 9.34 0.63 4.50
N ILE A 70 9.98 1.17 5.53
CA ILE A 70 9.88 2.59 5.91
C ILE A 70 10.45 3.47 4.79
N ASP A 71 11.66 3.18 4.32
CA ASP A 71 12.31 3.90 3.21
C ASP A 71 11.41 3.90 1.96
N GLN A 72 10.81 2.76 1.63
CA GLN A 72 9.90 2.65 0.50
C GLN A 72 8.62 3.46 0.69
N ALA A 73 8.08 3.54 1.92
CA ALA A 73 6.92 4.37 2.24
C ALA A 73 7.25 5.86 2.10
N GLN A 74 8.41 6.29 2.61
CA GLN A 74 8.90 7.66 2.49
C GLN A 74 9.16 8.05 1.03
N ALA A 75 9.79 7.17 0.25
CA ALA A 75 10.00 7.37 -1.19
C ALA A 75 8.68 7.55 -1.95
N MET A 76 7.59 6.91 -1.49
CA MET A 76 6.26 7.05 -2.07
C MET A 76 5.49 8.29 -1.56
N GLY A 77 6.05 9.05 -0.62
CA GLY A 77 5.50 10.32 -0.13
C GLY A 77 4.81 10.27 1.22
N ILE A 78 4.97 9.20 2.01
CA ILE A 78 4.52 9.17 3.41
C ILE A 78 5.50 9.98 4.26
N SER A 79 5.00 11.03 4.92
CA SER A 79 5.84 11.96 5.68
C SER A 79 5.87 11.68 7.19
N THR A 80 4.96 10.85 7.69
CA THR A 80 4.86 10.50 9.11
C THR A 80 6.03 9.63 9.57
N ASP A 81 6.40 9.77 10.85
CA ASP A 81 7.37 8.89 11.48
C ASP A 81 6.73 7.52 11.73
N LEU A 82 7.27 6.49 11.08
CA LEU A 82 6.70 5.14 11.10
C LEU A 82 7.38 4.29 12.17
N PRO A 83 6.62 3.47 12.92
CA PRO A 83 7.19 2.69 14.01
C PRO A 83 8.12 1.57 13.53
N HIS A 84 9.22 1.37 14.26
CA HIS A 84 10.22 0.33 13.99
C HIS A 84 9.90 -1.01 14.68
N TYR A 85 8.64 -1.42 14.69
CA TYR A 85 8.22 -2.72 15.24
C TYR A 85 7.36 -3.54 14.25
N PRO A 86 7.32 -4.88 14.37
CA PRO A 86 6.73 -5.76 13.35
C PRO A 86 5.26 -5.51 13.00
N SER A 87 4.47 -4.93 13.90
CA SER A 87 3.08 -4.58 13.61
C SER A 87 2.94 -3.48 12.55
N LEU A 88 4.02 -2.76 12.20
CA LEU A 88 4.05 -1.89 11.03
C LEU A 88 3.67 -2.65 9.74
N PHE A 89 4.05 -3.93 9.61
CA PHE A 89 3.70 -4.73 8.45
C PHE A 89 2.20 -4.96 8.28
N LEU A 90 1.42 -4.74 9.35
CA LEU A 90 -0.03 -4.80 9.38
C LEU A 90 -0.70 -3.42 9.38
N GLY A 91 0.08 -2.33 9.31
CA GLY A 91 -0.43 -0.96 9.26
C GLY A 91 -0.56 -0.26 10.61
N ALA A 92 0.21 -0.65 11.64
CA ALA A 92 0.20 0.02 12.95
C ALA A 92 0.85 1.43 12.97
N GLY A 93 1.11 2.04 11.81
CA GLY A 93 1.66 3.39 11.71
C GLY A 93 0.61 4.38 11.24
N ASP A 94 0.59 5.55 11.88
CA ASP A 94 -0.29 6.66 11.48
C ASP A 94 0.19 7.26 10.15
N VAL A 95 -0.76 7.65 9.30
CA VAL A 95 -0.49 8.29 8.00
C VAL A 95 -1.50 9.38 7.73
N VAL A 96 -1.10 10.38 6.93
CA VAL A 96 -2.03 11.40 6.44
C VAL A 96 -2.86 10.80 5.28
N PRO A 97 -4.20 10.84 5.31
CA PRO A 97 -5.02 10.16 4.30
C PRO A 97 -4.73 10.57 2.86
N VAL A 98 -4.50 11.87 2.61
CA VAL A 98 -4.19 12.36 1.25
C VAL A 98 -2.83 11.86 0.76
N GLU A 99 -1.85 11.68 1.65
CA GLU A 99 -0.55 11.10 1.32
C GLU A 99 -0.68 9.61 1.00
N LEU A 100 -1.49 8.88 1.76
CA LEU A 100 -1.73 7.47 1.50
C LEU A 100 -2.39 7.26 0.12
N VAL A 101 -3.40 8.06 -0.21
CA VAL A 101 -4.05 8.07 -1.54
C VAL A 101 -3.03 8.40 -2.63
N ALA A 102 -2.18 9.42 -2.42
CA ALA A 102 -1.13 9.79 -3.36
C ALA A 102 -0.09 8.69 -3.56
N ALA A 103 0.30 8.00 -2.49
CA ALA A 103 1.24 6.90 -2.53
C ALA A 103 0.72 5.76 -3.43
N TYR A 104 -0.58 5.43 -3.36
CA TYR A 104 -1.18 4.47 -4.28
C TYR A 104 -1.12 4.93 -5.74
N ALA A 105 -1.33 6.23 -6.01
CA ALA A 105 -1.26 6.79 -7.37
C ALA A 105 0.05 6.44 -8.10
N THR A 106 1.15 6.29 -7.36
CA THR A 106 2.47 5.85 -7.86
C THR A 106 2.40 4.59 -8.72
N PHE A 107 1.55 3.62 -8.36
CA PHE A 107 1.38 2.38 -9.13
C PHE A 107 0.70 2.62 -10.49
N GLY A 108 -0.23 3.58 -10.57
CA GLY A 108 -0.89 3.97 -11.81
C GLY A 108 -0.04 4.92 -12.67
N ASN A 109 0.88 5.65 -12.06
CA ASN A 109 1.71 6.68 -12.70
C ASN A 109 3.12 6.17 -13.09
N GLY A 110 3.21 4.89 -13.48
CA GLY A 110 4.47 4.30 -13.94
C GLY A 110 5.60 4.36 -12.92
N GLY A 111 5.30 4.33 -11.61
CA GLY A 111 6.28 4.34 -10.54
C GLY A 111 6.70 5.72 -10.03
N HIS A 112 6.08 6.80 -10.51
CA HIS A 112 6.40 8.16 -10.07
C HIS A 112 5.39 8.69 -9.05
N THR A 113 5.89 9.15 -7.90
CA THR A 113 5.08 9.85 -6.91
C THR A 113 4.85 11.31 -7.32
N MET A 114 3.69 11.85 -6.96
CA MET A 114 3.26 13.21 -7.26
C MET A 114 2.72 13.85 -5.99
N LYS A 115 3.07 15.12 -5.76
CA LYS A 115 2.51 15.90 -4.64
C LYS A 115 1.05 16.27 -4.96
N PRO A 116 0.08 15.89 -4.11
CA PRO A 116 -1.30 16.35 -4.23
C PRO A 116 -1.36 17.88 -4.16
N HIS A 117 -2.19 18.49 -5.00
CA HIS A 117 -2.41 19.93 -5.03
C HIS A 117 -3.85 20.24 -5.44
N LEU A 118 -4.37 21.35 -4.93
CA LEU A 118 -5.73 21.83 -5.21
C LEU A 118 -5.73 23.08 -6.11
N ILE A 119 -4.74 23.95 -5.94
CA ILE A 119 -4.63 25.20 -6.69
C ILE A 119 -3.78 24.98 -7.94
N THR A 120 -4.36 25.20 -9.12
CA THR A 120 -3.65 25.11 -10.41
C THR A 120 -3.28 26.48 -10.98
N ARG A 121 -4.11 27.49 -10.74
CA ARG A 121 -3.93 28.87 -11.23
C ARG A 121 -4.61 29.86 -10.29
N ILE A 122 -3.99 31.02 -10.05
CA ILE A 122 -4.56 32.14 -9.32
C ILE A 122 -4.51 33.36 -10.24
N GLU A 123 -5.62 34.07 -10.35
CA GLU A 123 -5.76 35.30 -11.13
C GLU A 123 -6.30 36.43 -10.26
N ASP A 124 -5.90 37.67 -10.55
CA ASP A 124 -6.56 38.85 -9.98
C ASP A 124 -7.86 39.19 -10.73
N ALA A 125 -8.62 40.17 -10.22
CA ALA A 125 -9.89 40.59 -10.82
C ALA A 125 -9.75 41.14 -12.25
N GLY A 126 -8.55 41.55 -12.65
CA GLY A 126 -8.23 42.00 -14.01
C GLY A 126 -7.80 40.87 -14.95
N GLY A 127 -7.78 39.62 -14.49
CA GLY A 127 -7.36 38.45 -15.28
C GLY A 127 -5.84 38.26 -15.37
N ARG A 128 -5.04 39.00 -14.58
CA ARG A 128 -3.59 38.77 -14.55
C ARG A 128 -3.29 37.54 -13.69
N VAL A 129 -2.51 36.62 -14.25
CA VAL A 129 -2.06 35.41 -13.56
C VAL A 129 -1.04 35.78 -12.48
N LEU A 130 -1.38 35.47 -11.23
CA LEU A 130 -0.51 35.65 -10.05
C LEU A 130 0.27 34.38 -9.72
N TYR A 131 -0.31 33.23 -10.06
CA TYR A 131 0.30 31.92 -9.88
C TYR A 131 -0.24 30.97 -10.93
N GLU A 132 0.64 30.14 -11.47
CA GLU A 132 0.29 28.97 -12.26
C GLU A 132 1.23 27.85 -11.85
N ARG A 133 0.66 26.66 -11.59
CA ARG A 133 1.46 25.55 -11.10
C ARG A 133 2.45 25.11 -12.19
N PRO A 134 3.76 25.05 -11.91
CA PRO A 134 4.72 24.51 -12.87
C PRO A 134 4.44 23.03 -13.12
N GLN A 135 4.69 22.58 -14.34
CA GLN A 135 4.65 21.17 -14.67
C GLN A 135 5.85 20.46 -14.04
N GLU A 136 5.67 19.91 -12.85
CA GLU A 136 6.67 19.10 -12.18
C GLU A 136 6.66 17.66 -12.73
N ALA A 137 7.84 17.14 -13.06
CA ALA A 137 8.02 15.71 -13.25
C ALA A 137 7.86 15.00 -11.89
N GLY A 138 7.15 13.88 -11.88
CA GLY A 138 7.03 13.07 -10.68
C GLY A 138 8.39 12.50 -10.25
N VAL A 139 8.52 12.18 -8.97
CA VAL A 139 9.75 11.58 -8.44
C VAL A 139 9.68 10.07 -8.61
N SER A 140 10.69 9.46 -9.23
CA SER A 140 10.75 8.00 -9.37
C SER A 140 10.88 7.35 -8.00
N ALA A 141 9.85 6.61 -7.57
CA ALA A 141 9.75 5.98 -6.26
C ALA A 141 9.68 4.45 -6.32
N VAL A 142 9.28 3.90 -7.46
CA VAL A 142 9.01 2.47 -7.64
C VAL A 142 9.52 2.01 -9.01
N ASP A 143 10.25 0.88 -9.06
CA ASP A 143 10.56 0.22 -10.33
C ASP A 143 9.25 -0.14 -11.05
N PRO A 144 9.00 0.37 -12.28
CA PRO A 144 7.73 0.15 -12.97
C PRO A 144 7.36 -1.33 -13.15
N ARG A 145 8.34 -2.23 -13.26
CA ARG A 145 8.12 -3.68 -13.40
C ARG A 145 7.57 -4.26 -12.11
N LEU A 146 8.15 -3.89 -10.97
CA LEU A 146 7.67 -4.33 -9.65
C LEU A 146 6.33 -3.66 -9.30
N GLY A 147 6.19 -2.39 -9.63
CA GLY A 147 4.93 -1.65 -9.51
C GLY A 147 3.80 -2.32 -10.28
N PHE A 148 4.06 -2.78 -11.51
CA PHE A 148 3.08 -3.54 -12.30
C PHE A 148 2.69 -4.86 -11.64
N LEU A 149 3.64 -5.62 -11.09
CA LEU A 149 3.34 -6.87 -10.39
C LEU A 149 2.43 -6.64 -9.18
N VAL A 150 2.75 -5.64 -8.34
CA VAL A 150 1.92 -5.32 -7.17
C VAL A 150 0.55 -4.80 -7.60
N LEU A 151 0.48 -3.97 -8.65
CA LEU A 151 -0.78 -3.49 -9.22
C LEU A 151 -1.65 -4.65 -9.72
N ASP A 152 -1.06 -5.65 -10.39
CA ASP A 152 -1.78 -6.84 -10.84
C ASP A 152 -2.29 -7.69 -9.66
N MET A 153 -1.48 -7.84 -8.61
CA MET A 153 -1.93 -8.50 -7.37
C MET A 153 -3.09 -7.74 -6.70
N MET A 154 -3.05 -6.40 -6.70
CA MET A 154 -4.16 -5.56 -6.19
C MET A 154 -5.42 -5.62 -7.06
N ARG A 155 -5.33 -5.98 -8.34
CA ARG A 155 -6.51 -6.29 -9.16
C ARG A 155 -7.17 -7.58 -8.68
N ASP A 156 -6.38 -8.58 -8.28
CA ASP A 156 -6.92 -9.83 -7.73
C ASP A 156 -7.64 -9.63 -6.39
N VAL A 157 -7.20 -8.65 -5.57
CA VAL A 157 -7.93 -8.24 -4.35
C VAL A 157 -9.38 -7.86 -4.70
N VAL A 158 -9.59 -7.14 -5.80
CA VAL A 158 -10.92 -6.69 -6.26
C VAL A 158 -11.64 -7.76 -7.08
N ARG A 159 -10.93 -8.67 -7.76
CA ARG A 159 -11.58 -9.72 -8.55
C ARG A 159 -12.07 -10.90 -7.71
N ARG A 160 -11.32 -11.27 -6.67
CA ARG A 160 -11.54 -12.52 -5.92
C ARG A 160 -11.16 -12.46 -4.44
N GLY A 161 -10.71 -11.30 -3.96
CA GLY A 161 -10.21 -11.12 -2.60
C GLY A 161 -11.14 -10.28 -1.72
N THR A 162 -10.54 -9.55 -0.77
CA THR A 162 -11.27 -8.76 0.22
C THR A 162 -12.00 -7.54 -0.37
N GLY A 163 -11.60 -7.08 -1.56
CA GLY A 163 -12.11 -5.86 -2.18
C GLY A 163 -13.19 -6.07 -3.25
N THR A 164 -13.81 -7.25 -3.32
CA THR A 164 -14.72 -7.63 -4.43
C THR A 164 -15.88 -6.67 -4.66
N ARG A 165 -16.38 -6.01 -3.61
CA ARG A 165 -17.46 -5.01 -3.69
C ARG A 165 -17.07 -3.72 -4.42
N ALA A 166 -15.77 -3.48 -4.65
CA ALA A 166 -15.28 -2.32 -5.39
C ALA A 166 -15.20 -2.55 -6.91
N ALA A 167 -15.59 -3.74 -7.40
CA ALA A 167 -15.59 -4.04 -8.82
C ALA A 167 -16.56 -3.12 -9.60
N LEU A 168 -16.10 -2.60 -10.74
CA LEU A 168 -16.87 -1.76 -11.63
C LEU A 168 -17.01 -2.42 -13.01
N PRO A 169 -18.23 -2.54 -13.57
CA PRO A 169 -18.43 -3.12 -14.90
C PRO A 169 -17.60 -2.41 -15.97
N GLY A 170 -16.80 -3.17 -16.73
CA GLY A 170 -16.00 -2.65 -17.85
C GLY A 170 -14.81 -1.77 -17.47
N ILE A 171 -14.54 -1.57 -16.18
CA ILE A 171 -13.44 -0.73 -15.69
C ILE A 171 -12.47 -1.61 -14.88
N PRO A 172 -11.19 -1.71 -15.24
CA PRO A 172 -10.22 -2.41 -14.42
C PRO A 172 -9.99 -1.63 -13.13
N VAL A 173 -10.28 -2.28 -11.99
CA VAL A 173 -10.05 -1.73 -10.65
C VAL A 173 -8.98 -2.55 -9.95
N ALA A 174 -8.03 -1.85 -9.33
CA ALA A 174 -7.11 -2.41 -8.36
C ALA A 174 -7.37 -1.74 -7.01
N GLY A 175 -7.10 -2.41 -5.90
CA GLY A 175 -7.19 -1.75 -4.61
C GLY A 175 -6.82 -2.64 -3.45
N LYS A 176 -6.94 -2.09 -2.25
CA LYS A 176 -6.70 -2.83 -1.02
C LYS A 176 -7.61 -2.32 0.10
N THR A 177 -8.16 -3.27 0.86
CA THR A 177 -8.88 -3.00 2.11
C THR A 177 -7.89 -2.74 3.25
N GLY A 178 -8.19 -1.78 4.11
CA GLY A 178 -7.54 -1.58 5.40
C GLY A 178 -8.53 -1.82 6.52
N THR A 179 -8.11 -2.55 7.55
CA THR A 179 -8.90 -2.83 8.74
C THR A 179 -7.98 -2.67 9.93
N THR A 180 -8.24 -1.68 10.78
CA THR A 180 -7.52 -1.57 12.06
C THR A 180 -8.12 -2.54 13.08
N ASN A 181 -7.32 -2.91 14.08
CA ASN A 181 -7.83 -3.71 15.19
C ASN A 181 -9.02 -3.00 15.85
N ASP A 182 -10.06 -3.77 16.22
CA ASP A 182 -11.38 -3.30 16.69
C ASP A 182 -12.25 -2.57 15.66
N SER A 183 -11.90 -2.61 14.35
CA SER A 183 -12.66 -1.95 13.28
C SER A 183 -12.88 -0.45 13.48
N LYS A 184 -11.98 0.21 14.23
CA LYS A 184 -12.07 1.66 14.49
C LYS A 184 -11.92 2.47 13.21
N ASP A 185 -11.15 1.95 12.25
CA ASP A 185 -10.97 2.53 10.94
C ASP A 185 -11.09 1.45 9.86
N LEU A 186 -12.01 1.69 8.92
CA LEU A 186 -12.22 0.86 7.75
C LEU A 186 -11.86 1.68 6.53
N TRP A 187 -10.86 1.21 5.79
CA TRP A 187 -10.36 1.91 4.62
C TRP A 187 -10.53 1.08 3.36
N PHE A 188 -10.77 1.73 2.25
CA PHE A 188 -10.51 1.17 0.93
C PHE A 188 -9.81 2.19 0.05
N ILE A 189 -8.65 1.82 -0.48
CA ILE A 189 -7.97 2.62 -1.50
C ILE A 189 -8.04 1.86 -2.82
N GLY A 190 -8.64 2.51 -3.80
CA GLY A 190 -8.88 1.96 -5.13
C GLY A 190 -8.26 2.81 -6.23
N LEU A 191 -7.84 2.14 -7.30
CA LEU A 191 -7.29 2.76 -8.51
C LEU A 191 -8.02 2.23 -9.75
N THR A 192 -8.24 3.16 -10.67
CA THR A 192 -8.60 2.92 -12.07
C THR A 192 -7.48 3.49 -12.96
N PRO A 193 -7.49 3.26 -14.28
CA PRO A 193 -6.46 3.82 -15.17
C PRO A 193 -6.31 5.34 -15.11
N LYS A 194 -7.32 6.07 -14.62
CA LYS A 194 -7.33 7.55 -14.63
C LYS A 194 -7.44 8.19 -13.23
N ARG A 195 -7.74 7.42 -12.19
CA ARG A 195 -8.10 7.97 -10.87
C ARG A 195 -7.66 7.05 -9.74
N VAL A 196 -7.28 7.64 -8.62
CA VAL A 196 -7.15 7.00 -7.31
C VAL A 196 -8.15 7.62 -6.34
N ALA A 197 -8.71 6.84 -5.44
CA ALA A 197 -9.60 7.31 -4.39
C ALA A 197 -9.40 6.48 -3.11
N GLY A 198 -9.57 7.12 -1.96
CA GLY A 198 -9.58 6.48 -0.64
C GLY A 198 -10.87 6.85 0.10
N VAL A 199 -11.49 5.88 0.75
CA VAL A 199 -12.67 6.03 1.63
C VAL A 199 -12.47 5.26 2.91
#